data_AF-A0A419ET12-F1
#
_entry.id   AF-A0A419ET12-F1
#
_cell.length_a   1.000
_cell.length_b   1.000
_cell.length_c   1.000
_cell.angle_alpha   90.00
_cell.angle_beta   90.00
_cell.angle_gamma   90.00
#
_symmetry.space_group_name_H-M   'P 1'
#
loop_
_entity.id
_entity.type
_entity.pdbx_description
1 polymer ?
#
loop_
_entity_poly.entity_id
_entity_poly.type
_entity_poly.pdbx_seq_one_letter_code
_entity_poly.pdbx_strand_id
1 'polypeptide(L)'
;MILRYIIVYSQILAWFLTIFKQRQSKDYKFFFYILAMQDIVAISLLYIVKINPYNQYIVWAVYLFLSLFPYFNNYRKAVLIIIASIPLYFLVYRLDYKTSNLIITIEYSFVYFFVLRKVFNYFINSHKILFYHIALITYIFTAVIKTFVLLVDINTGSIYYMIFNVIQIFFAIYFMTDSDYNPKFILYTLKTDNHTDQVLSKTN
;
A
#
# COMPACT_ATOMS: atom_id res chain seq x y z
N MET A 1 -7.52 2.18 26.99
CA MET A 1 -7.35 3.48 26.30
C MET A 1 -5.89 3.72 25.90
N ILE A 2 -4.93 3.66 26.84
CA ILE A 2 -3.49 3.88 26.58
C ILE A 2 -2.93 2.91 25.52
N LEU A 3 -3.21 1.60 25.63
CA LEU A 3 -2.73 0.60 24.66
C LEU A 3 -3.11 0.92 23.20
N ARG A 4 -4.30 1.48 22.99
CA ARG A 4 -4.77 1.87 21.65
C ARG A 4 -3.92 2.98 21.05
N TYR A 5 -3.58 3.99 21.85
CA TYR A 5 -2.73 5.08 21.40
C TYR A 5 -1.32 4.57 21.07
N ILE A 6 -0.75 3.72 21.92
CA ILE A 6 0.57 3.12 21.66
C ILE A 6 0.57 2.40 20.30
N ILE A 7 -0.41 1.52 20.05
CA ILE A 7 -0.50 0.78 18.79
C ILE A 7 -0.61 1.73 17.58
N VAL A 8 -1.49 2.73 17.64
CA VAL A 8 -1.69 3.69 16.53
C VAL A 8 -0.42 4.49 16.24
N TYR A 9 0.23 5.06 17.27
CA TYR A 9 1.44 5.86 17.05
C TYR A 9 2.64 5.00 16.64
N SER A 10 2.78 3.80 17.17
CA SER A 10 3.81 2.85 16.71
C SER A 10 3.59 2.45 15.25
N GLN A 11 2.34 2.25 14.82
CA GLN A 11 2.00 1.96 13.44
C GLN A 11 2.34 3.14 12.51
N ILE A 12 2.00 4.37 12.89
CA ILE A 12 2.37 5.58 12.13
C ILE A 12 3.89 5.72 12.02
N LEU A 13 4.61 5.59 13.13
CA LEU A 13 6.08 5.67 13.15
C LEU A 13 6.70 4.59 12.25
N ALA A 14 6.19 3.36 12.36
CA ALA A 14 6.69 2.25 11.55
C ALA A 14 6.48 2.53 10.06
N TRP A 15 5.28 2.92 9.62
CA TRP A 15 5.06 3.24 8.22
C TRP A 15 5.89 4.43 7.74
N PHE A 16 6.05 5.48 8.56
CA PHE A 16 6.89 6.62 8.22
C PHE A 16 8.35 6.20 7.94
N LEU A 17 8.90 5.30 8.75
CA LEU A 17 10.27 4.80 8.56
C LEU A 17 10.43 3.96 7.27
N THR A 18 9.38 3.29 6.79
CA THR A 18 9.45 2.52 5.52
C THR A 18 9.81 3.39 4.33
N ILE A 19 9.42 4.67 4.33
CA ILE A 19 9.68 5.63 3.26
C ILE A 19 11.17 5.67 2.90
N PHE A 20 12.05 5.73 3.91
CA PHE A 20 13.48 5.88 3.70
C PHE A 20 14.09 4.69 2.96
N LYS A 21 13.57 3.48 3.23
CA LYS A 21 13.98 2.27 2.52
C LYS A 21 13.39 2.21 1.12
N GLN A 22 12.09 2.49 0.99
CA GLN A 22 11.34 2.30 -0.26
C GLN A 22 11.49 3.45 -1.27
N ARG A 23 12.14 4.55 -0.91
CA ARG A 23 12.36 5.70 -1.82
C ARG A 23 13.10 5.37 -3.12
N GLN A 24 13.84 4.26 -3.15
CA GLN A 24 14.61 3.81 -4.31
C GLN A 24 13.81 2.85 -5.22
N SER A 25 12.66 2.33 -4.74
CA SER A 25 11.75 1.53 -5.56
C SER A 25 11.14 2.42 -6.64
N LYS A 26 11.46 2.17 -7.91
CA LYS A 26 10.88 2.95 -9.02
C LYS A 26 9.37 2.76 -9.11
N ASP A 27 8.89 1.60 -8.70
CA ASP A 27 7.54 1.14 -8.95
C ASP A 27 6.58 1.31 -7.77
N TYR A 28 7.11 1.39 -6.56
CA TYR A 28 6.32 1.46 -5.33
C TYR A 28 6.67 2.67 -4.45
N LYS A 29 7.65 3.51 -4.81
CA LYS A 29 8.01 4.70 -4.03
C LYS A 29 6.80 5.52 -3.59
N PHE A 30 5.99 5.99 -4.54
CA PHE A 30 4.84 6.84 -4.24
C PHE A 30 3.76 6.11 -3.46
N PHE A 31 3.59 4.81 -3.70
CA PHE A 31 2.69 3.95 -2.94
C PHE A 31 3.05 3.96 -1.44
N PHE A 32 4.32 3.75 -1.09
CA PHE A 32 4.76 3.79 0.31
C PHE A 32 4.72 5.20 0.92
N TYR A 33 4.99 6.26 0.14
CA TYR A 33 4.80 7.63 0.61
C TYR A 33 3.35 7.91 1.00
N ILE A 34 2.39 7.50 0.16
CA ILE A 34 0.96 7.71 0.41
C ILE A 34 0.50 6.90 1.62
N LEU A 35 0.91 5.63 1.73
CA LEU A 35 0.61 4.79 2.89
C LEU A 35 1.10 5.39 4.21
N ALA A 36 2.30 5.96 4.22
CA ALA A 36 2.88 6.53 5.42
C ALA A 36 2.28 7.90 5.79
N MET A 37 1.84 8.69 4.80
CA MET A 37 1.25 10.00 5.03
C MET A 37 -0.24 9.93 5.42
N GLN A 38 -0.98 8.92 4.98
CA GLN A 38 -2.44 8.87 5.13
C GLN A 38 -2.89 9.05 6.58
N ASP A 39 -2.25 8.36 7.53
CA ASP A 39 -2.64 8.37 8.95
C ASP A 39 -2.25 9.68 9.63
N ILE A 40 -1.07 10.22 9.30
CA ILE A 40 -0.58 11.50 9.81
C ILE A 40 -1.52 12.63 9.39
N VAL A 41 -1.89 12.66 8.11
CA VAL A 41 -2.80 13.67 7.58
C VAL A 41 -4.21 13.46 8.11
N ALA A 42 -4.70 12.20 8.20
CA ALA A 42 -6.01 11.89 8.72
C ALA A 42 -6.22 12.41 10.14
N ILE A 43 -5.23 12.16 11.01
CA ILE A 43 -5.24 12.63 12.40
C ILE A 43 -5.12 14.16 12.45
N SER A 44 -4.22 14.75 11.65
CA SER A 44 -4.04 16.20 11.64
C SER A 44 -5.31 16.94 11.21
N LEU A 45 -5.98 16.48 10.15
CA LEU A 45 -7.23 17.07 9.66
C LEU A 45 -8.41 16.84 10.61
N LEU A 46 -8.42 15.72 11.35
CA LEU A 46 -9.39 15.52 12.43
C LEU A 46 -9.25 16.61 13.51
N TYR A 47 -8.02 16.95 13.92
CA TYR A 47 -7.80 17.97 14.94
C TYR A 47 -8.02 19.41 14.45
N ILE A 48 -7.65 19.72 13.20
CA ILE A 48 -7.73 21.08 12.66
C ILE A 48 -9.14 21.41 12.14
N VAL A 49 -9.74 20.51 11.36
CA VAL A 49 -10.97 20.77 10.58
C VAL A 49 -12.15 19.92 11.06
N LYS A 50 -11.93 18.98 12.00
CA LYS A 50 -12.94 18.04 12.51
C LYS A 50 -13.57 17.17 11.42
N ILE A 51 -12.83 16.89 10.36
CA ILE A 51 -13.25 15.96 9.31
C ILE A 51 -13.12 14.54 9.83
N ASN A 52 -14.21 13.78 9.77
CA ASN A 52 -14.21 12.38 10.17
C ASN A 52 -13.15 11.58 9.39
N PRO A 53 -12.31 10.76 10.06
CA PRO A 53 -11.19 10.10 9.40
C PRO A 53 -11.62 9.17 8.26
N TYR A 54 -12.75 8.46 8.40
CA TYR A 54 -13.26 7.53 7.39
C TYR A 54 -13.52 8.21 6.04
N ASN A 55 -14.05 9.44 6.02
CA ASN A 55 -14.27 10.20 4.78
C ASN A 55 -12.95 10.56 4.08
N GLN A 56 -11.88 10.71 4.84
CA GLN A 56 -10.57 11.02 4.28
C GLN A 56 -9.94 9.80 3.61
N TYR A 57 -10.20 8.59 4.12
CA TYR A 57 -9.63 7.36 3.58
C TYR A 57 -10.10 7.03 2.17
N ILE A 58 -11.27 7.54 1.73
CA ILE A 58 -11.71 7.44 0.33
C ILE A 58 -10.72 8.15 -0.59
N VAL A 59 -10.38 9.40 -0.27
CA VAL A 59 -9.42 10.17 -1.09
C VAL A 59 -8.03 9.52 -1.06
N TRP A 60 -7.62 8.99 0.09
CA TRP A 60 -6.35 8.26 0.22
C TRP A 60 -6.32 6.96 -0.58
N ALA A 61 -7.42 6.21 -0.65
CA ALA A 61 -7.51 5.00 -1.46
C ALA A 61 -7.43 5.31 -2.95
N VAL A 62 -8.01 6.43 -3.40
CA VAL A 62 -7.82 6.94 -4.78
C VAL A 62 -6.34 7.26 -5.03
N TYR A 63 -5.66 7.99 -4.14
CA TYR A 63 -4.23 8.28 -4.32
C TYR A 63 -3.38 7.00 -4.34
N LEU A 64 -3.68 6.05 -3.46
CA LEU A 64 -3.04 4.74 -3.43
C LEU A 64 -3.16 4.05 -4.78
N PHE A 65 -4.35 4.02 -5.37
CA PHE A 65 -4.58 3.46 -6.69
C PHE A 65 -3.77 4.20 -7.76
N LEU A 66 -3.87 5.52 -7.79
CA LEU A 66 -3.17 6.34 -8.79
C LEU A 66 -1.64 6.21 -8.69
N SER A 67 -1.10 5.98 -7.48
CA SER A 67 0.34 5.81 -7.24
C SER A 67 0.96 4.60 -7.94
N LEU A 68 0.13 3.62 -8.33
CA LEU A 68 0.57 2.42 -9.02
C LEU A 68 0.78 2.65 -10.53
N PHE A 69 0.30 3.78 -11.07
CA PHE A 69 0.47 4.13 -12.47
C PHE A 69 1.84 4.80 -12.72
N PRO A 70 2.53 4.48 -13.82
CA PRO A 70 3.83 5.08 -14.15
C PRO A 70 3.82 6.61 -14.22
N TYR A 71 2.69 7.21 -14.62
CA TYR A 71 2.52 8.67 -14.71
C TYR A 71 2.68 9.38 -13.36
N PHE A 72 2.37 8.69 -12.26
CA PHE A 72 2.48 9.22 -10.89
C PHE A 72 3.92 9.25 -10.38
N ASN A 73 4.89 8.71 -11.14
CA ASN A 73 6.29 8.70 -10.75
C ASN A 73 6.97 10.08 -10.85
N ASN A 74 6.25 11.11 -11.35
CA ASN A 74 6.72 12.48 -11.46
C ASN A 74 6.09 13.36 -10.37
N TYR A 75 6.93 13.92 -9.50
CA TYR A 75 6.53 14.74 -8.36
C TYR A 75 5.60 15.91 -8.74
N ARG A 76 5.87 16.61 -9.85
CA ARG A 76 5.04 17.74 -10.29
C ARG A 76 3.61 17.32 -10.62
N LYS A 77 3.47 16.16 -11.27
CA LYS A 77 2.17 15.58 -11.65
C LYS A 77 1.43 15.05 -10.43
N ALA A 78 2.14 14.40 -9.49
CA ALA A 78 1.56 13.94 -8.24
C ALA A 78 1.00 15.11 -7.40
N VAL A 79 1.76 16.21 -7.26
CA VAL A 79 1.30 17.41 -6.54
C VAL A 79 0.08 18.03 -7.21
N LEU A 80 0.07 18.16 -8.54
CA LEU A 80 -1.09 18.67 -9.28
C LEU A 80 -2.35 17.84 -9.01
N ILE A 81 -2.23 16.51 -9.00
CA ILE A 81 -3.36 15.62 -8.75
C ILE A 81 -3.87 15.77 -7.30
N ILE A 82 -2.96 15.88 -6.32
CA ILE A 82 -3.34 16.11 -4.92
C ILE A 82 -4.10 17.44 -4.77
N ILE A 83 -3.63 18.51 -5.39
CA ILE A 83 -4.31 19.81 -5.37
C ILE A 83 -5.68 19.72 -6.08
N ALA A 84 -5.75 19.07 -7.23
CA ALA A 84 -6.99 18.91 -8.00
C ALA A 84 -8.07 18.11 -7.27
N SER A 85 -7.69 17.30 -6.28
CA SER A 85 -8.61 16.52 -5.45
C SER A 85 -9.06 17.20 -4.16
N ILE A 86 -8.63 18.43 -3.87
CA ILE A 86 -9.17 19.23 -2.75
C ILE A 86 -10.71 19.33 -2.81
N PRO A 87 -11.36 19.56 -3.98
CA PRO A 87 -12.81 19.55 -4.10
C PRO A 87 -13.46 18.21 -3.71
N LEU A 88 -12.77 17.07 -3.94
CA LEU A 88 -13.29 15.75 -3.59
C LEU A 88 -13.43 15.60 -2.07
N TYR A 89 -12.54 16.19 -1.27
CA TYR A 89 -12.68 16.18 0.19
C TYR A 89 -13.98 16.83 0.65
N PHE A 90 -14.45 17.89 -0.02
CA PHE A 90 -15.72 18.55 0.31
C PHE A 90 -16.94 17.70 -0.07
N LEU A 91 -16.87 16.96 -1.18
CA LEU A 91 -17.95 16.06 -1.61
C LEU A 91 -18.09 14.86 -0.67
N VAL A 92 -16.96 14.28 -0.29
CA VAL A 92 -16.91 13.07 0.53
C VAL A 92 -17.25 13.35 1.99
N TYR A 93 -17.08 14.59 2.47
CA TYR A 93 -17.39 14.99 3.84
C TYR A 93 -18.82 14.63 4.31
N ARG A 94 -19.79 14.56 3.38
CA ARG A 94 -21.21 14.33 3.69
C ARG A 94 -21.63 12.86 3.67
N LEU A 95 -20.73 11.94 3.34
CA LEU A 95 -21.07 10.52 3.26
C LEU A 95 -21.24 9.91 4.65
N ASP A 96 -22.22 9.02 4.78
CA ASP A 96 -22.41 8.22 5.98
C ASP A 96 -21.33 7.14 6.09
N TYR A 97 -21.22 6.57 7.29
CA TYR A 97 -20.20 5.57 7.60
C TYR A 97 -20.29 4.32 6.71
N LYS A 98 -21.50 3.78 6.44
CA LYS A 98 -21.64 2.53 5.67
C LYS A 98 -21.29 2.75 4.21
N THR A 99 -21.81 3.82 3.60
CA THR A 99 -21.48 4.19 2.22
C THR A 99 -19.99 4.43 2.07
N SER A 100 -19.36 5.10 3.04
CA SER A 100 -17.93 5.38 3.00
C SER A 100 -17.08 4.11 3.06
N ASN A 101 -17.37 3.20 3.99
CA ASN A 101 -16.63 1.94 4.09
C ASN A 101 -16.86 1.02 2.88
N LEU A 102 -18.04 1.06 2.26
CA LEU A 102 -18.30 0.35 1.01
C LEU A 102 -17.39 0.87 -0.11
N ILE A 103 -17.34 2.19 -0.31
CA ILE A 103 -16.47 2.83 -1.31
C ILE A 103 -15.01 2.48 -1.06
N ILE A 104 -14.53 2.65 0.17
CA ILE A 104 -13.15 2.32 0.56
C ILE A 104 -12.85 0.85 0.25
N THR A 105 -13.75 -0.07 0.58
CA THR A 105 -13.55 -1.51 0.33
C THR A 105 -13.43 -1.80 -1.17
N ILE A 106 -14.27 -1.16 -2.00
CA ILE A 106 -14.19 -1.27 -3.45
C ILE A 106 -12.85 -0.73 -3.96
N GLU A 107 -12.44 0.46 -3.52
CA GLU A 107 -11.17 1.08 -3.94
C GLU A 107 -9.95 0.26 -3.53
N TYR A 108 -9.89 -0.22 -2.29
CA TYR A 108 -8.81 -1.12 -1.84
C TYR A 108 -8.81 -2.44 -2.60
N SER A 109 -9.98 -2.94 -3.03
CA SER A 109 -10.06 -4.12 -3.90
C SER A 109 -9.45 -3.85 -5.28
N PHE A 110 -9.67 -2.67 -5.86
CA PHE A 110 -9.00 -2.26 -7.09
C PHE A 110 -7.48 -2.13 -6.92
N VAL A 111 -7.02 -1.52 -5.82
CA VAL A 111 -5.60 -1.45 -5.47
C VAL A 111 -5.01 -2.86 -5.38
N TYR A 112 -5.69 -3.79 -4.70
CA TYR A 112 -5.29 -5.19 -4.59
C TYR A 112 -5.11 -5.86 -5.96
N PHE A 113 -6.13 -5.81 -6.82
CA PHE A 113 -6.07 -6.43 -8.14
C PHE A 113 -4.96 -5.82 -9.01
N PHE A 114 -4.73 -4.51 -8.90
CA PHE A 114 -3.69 -3.84 -9.67
C PHE A 114 -2.29 -4.23 -9.20
N VAL A 115 -2.07 -4.33 -7.88
CA VAL A 115 -0.78 -4.83 -7.35
C VAL A 115 -0.57 -6.29 -7.72
N LEU A 116 -1.59 -7.14 -7.61
CA LEU A 116 -1.52 -8.54 -8.03
C LEU A 116 -1.09 -8.66 -9.50
N ARG A 117 -1.72 -7.88 -10.39
CA ARG A 117 -1.33 -7.82 -11.81
C ARG A 117 0.11 -7.36 -11.99
N LYS A 118 0.56 -6.34 -11.25
CA LYS A 118 1.93 -5.81 -11.34
C LYS A 118 2.96 -6.85 -10.90
N VAL A 119 2.69 -7.58 -9.82
CA VAL A 119 3.54 -8.68 -9.33
C VAL A 119 3.57 -9.83 -10.34
N PHE A 120 2.43 -10.20 -10.92
CA PHE A 120 2.38 -11.25 -11.94
C PHE A 120 3.18 -10.88 -13.19
N ASN A 121 3.05 -9.65 -13.68
CA ASN A 121 3.86 -9.13 -14.78
C ASN A 121 5.36 -9.11 -14.43
N TYR A 122 5.71 -8.75 -13.19
CA TYR A 122 7.09 -8.82 -12.73
C TYR A 122 7.63 -10.25 -12.80
N PHE A 123 6.85 -11.23 -12.34
CA PHE A 123 7.24 -12.64 -12.42
C PHE A 123 7.42 -13.11 -13.87
N ILE A 124 6.52 -12.75 -14.78
CA ILE A 124 6.65 -13.09 -16.20
C ILE A 124 7.94 -12.50 -16.79
N ASN A 125 8.26 -11.24 -16.49
CA ASN A 125 9.38 -10.54 -17.11
C ASN A 125 10.74 -10.87 -16.48
N SER A 126 10.78 -11.12 -15.17
CA SER A 126 12.03 -11.34 -14.42
C SER A 126 12.28 -12.79 -14.05
N HIS A 127 11.27 -13.65 -14.22
CA HIS A 127 11.26 -15.04 -13.78
C HIS A 127 11.63 -15.25 -12.30
N LYS A 128 11.35 -14.25 -11.46
CA LYS A 128 11.66 -14.25 -10.03
C LYS A 128 10.42 -14.01 -9.18
N ILE A 129 10.31 -14.75 -8.09
CA ILE A 129 9.32 -14.50 -7.03
C ILE A 129 10.06 -13.97 -5.82
N LEU A 130 9.72 -12.74 -5.42
CA LEU A 130 10.27 -12.09 -4.24
C LEU A 130 9.29 -12.24 -3.08
N PHE A 131 9.79 -12.53 -1.87
CA PHE A 131 8.95 -12.51 -0.68
C PHE A 131 8.33 -11.11 -0.46
N TYR A 132 9.03 -10.06 -0.91
CA TYR A 132 8.56 -8.67 -0.91
C TYR A 132 7.20 -8.51 -1.60
N HIS A 133 7.04 -9.14 -2.77
CA HIS A 133 5.79 -9.05 -3.53
C HIS A 133 4.65 -9.82 -2.85
N ILE A 134 4.95 -10.97 -2.25
CA ILE A 134 3.96 -11.74 -1.48
C ILE A 134 3.51 -10.94 -0.27
N ALA A 135 4.46 -10.41 0.51
CA ALA A 135 4.16 -9.58 1.67
C ALA A 135 3.31 -8.34 1.30
N LEU A 136 3.58 -7.72 0.15
CA LEU A 136 2.81 -6.58 -0.35
C LEU A 136 1.37 -6.97 -0.72
N ILE A 137 1.19 -8.08 -1.46
CA ILE A 137 -0.14 -8.59 -1.81
C ILE A 137 -0.92 -8.95 -0.54
N THR A 138 -0.29 -9.66 0.39
CA THR A 138 -0.92 -10.02 1.67
C THR A 138 -1.30 -8.76 2.45
N TYR A 139 -0.41 -7.78 2.57
CA TYR A 139 -0.70 -6.52 3.25
C TYR A 139 -1.94 -5.82 2.66
N ILE A 140 -2.03 -5.69 1.33
CA ILE A 140 -3.19 -5.01 0.71
C ILE A 140 -4.45 -5.84 0.88
N PHE A 141 -4.36 -7.17 0.74
CA PHE A 141 -5.49 -8.06 1.00
C PHE A 141 -6.02 -7.91 2.44
N THR A 142 -5.12 -7.79 3.41
CA THR A 142 -5.52 -7.55 4.80
C THR A 142 -6.20 -6.19 4.99
N ALA A 143 -5.83 -5.17 4.21
CA ALA A 143 -6.53 -3.89 4.23
C ALA A 143 -7.97 -4.02 3.69
N VAL A 144 -8.18 -4.79 2.62
CA VAL A 144 -9.52 -5.10 2.08
C VAL A 144 -10.38 -5.82 3.11
N ILE A 145 -9.84 -6.86 3.77
CA ILE A 145 -10.58 -7.59 4.80
C ILE A 145 -10.92 -6.65 5.96
N LYS A 146 -9.97 -5.82 6.40
CA LYS A 146 -10.17 -4.86 7.50
C LYS A 146 -11.35 -3.93 7.24
N THR A 147 -11.46 -3.38 6.03
CA THR A 147 -12.57 -2.47 5.66
C THR A 147 -13.87 -3.23 5.44
N PHE A 148 -13.81 -4.46 4.93
CA PHE A 148 -14.98 -5.32 4.78
C PHE A 148 -15.60 -5.71 6.13
N VAL A 149 -14.81 -6.11 7.12
CA VAL A 149 -15.32 -6.45 8.46
C VAL A 149 -15.93 -5.20 9.13
N LEU A 150 -15.31 -4.03 8.98
CA LEU A 150 -15.84 -2.75 9.47
C LEU A 150 -17.16 -2.34 8.81
N LEU A 151 -17.41 -2.78 7.57
CA LEU A 151 -18.67 -2.56 6.86
C LEU A 151 -19.79 -3.47 7.39
N VAL A 152 -19.47 -4.74 7.71
CA VAL A 152 -20.44 -5.73 8.18
C VAL A 152 -20.88 -5.46 9.61
N ASP A 153 -19.94 -5.26 10.54
CA ASP A 153 -20.24 -5.00 11.95
C ASP A 153 -19.18 -4.09 12.59
N ILE A 154 -19.61 -2.96 13.16
CA ILE A 154 -18.71 -1.94 13.73
C ILE A 154 -17.99 -2.47 14.97
N ASN A 155 -18.65 -3.25 15.82
CA ASN A 155 -18.08 -3.70 17.09
C ASN A 155 -16.98 -4.74 16.85
N THR A 156 -17.31 -5.77 16.08
CA THR A 156 -16.36 -6.80 15.63
C THR A 156 -15.26 -6.18 14.78
N GLY A 157 -15.62 -5.28 13.86
CA GLY A 157 -14.68 -4.55 13.01
C GLY A 157 -13.70 -3.69 13.79
N SER A 158 -14.10 -3.10 14.92
CA SER A 158 -13.19 -2.32 15.78
C SER A 158 -12.13 -3.20 16.44
N ILE A 159 -12.50 -4.39 16.92
CA ILE A 159 -11.55 -5.36 17.47
C ILE A 159 -10.60 -5.85 16.38
N TYR A 160 -11.16 -6.19 15.22
CA TYR A 160 -10.39 -6.62 14.05
C TYR A 160 -9.40 -5.55 13.61
N TYR A 161 -9.83 -4.29 13.54
CA TYR A 161 -9.00 -3.15 13.20
C TYR A 161 -7.77 -3.02 14.12
N MET A 162 -7.95 -3.23 15.43
CA MET A 162 -6.85 -3.19 16.39
C MET A 162 -5.83 -4.32 16.17
N ILE A 163 -6.31 -5.55 15.94
CA ILE A 163 -5.45 -6.70 15.64
C ILE A 163 -4.67 -6.45 14.34
N PHE A 164 -5.35 -5.93 13.32
CA PHE A 164 -4.72 -5.64 12.04
C PHE A 164 -3.69 -4.52 12.13
N ASN A 165 -3.89 -3.49 12.95
CA ASN A 165 -2.87 -2.47 13.14
C ASN A 165 -1.58 -3.04 13.73
N VAL A 166 -1.69 -4.04 14.63
CA VAL A 166 -0.51 -4.77 15.13
C VAL A 166 0.16 -5.56 14.01
N ILE A 167 -0.60 -6.29 13.20
CA ILE A 167 -0.07 -7.02 12.02
C ILE A 167 0.61 -6.06 11.03
N GLN A 168 0.04 -4.88 10.81
CA GLN A 168 0.59 -3.86 9.91
C GLN A 168 1.93 -3.31 10.40
N ILE A 169 2.18 -3.26 11.71
CA ILE A 169 3.50 -2.90 12.25
C ILE A 169 4.55 -3.93 11.81
N PHE A 170 4.24 -5.23 11.86
CA PHE A 170 5.16 -6.27 11.40
C PHE A 170 5.45 -6.16 9.89
N PHE A 171 4.43 -5.90 9.07
CA PHE A 171 4.65 -5.61 7.65
C PHE A 171 5.52 -4.38 7.42
N ALA A 172 5.28 -3.29 8.16
CA ALA A 172 6.09 -2.09 8.06
C ALA A 172 7.56 -2.39 8.40
N ILE A 173 7.82 -3.09 9.51
CA ILE A 173 9.19 -3.52 9.89
C ILE A 173 9.83 -4.35 8.77
N TYR A 174 9.09 -5.32 8.20
CA TYR A 174 9.58 -6.10 7.07
C TYR A 174 9.99 -5.19 5.89
N PHE A 175 9.13 -4.25 5.48
CA PHE A 175 9.43 -3.29 4.40
C PHE A 175 10.53 -2.28 4.72
N MET A 176 10.94 -2.11 5.98
CA MET A 176 12.18 -1.37 6.30
C MET A 176 13.43 -2.18 5.97
N THR A 177 13.34 -3.51 6.05
CA THR A 177 14.50 -4.39 5.91
C THR A 177 14.71 -4.88 4.49
N ASP A 178 13.63 -5.01 3.71
CA ASP A 178 13.62 -5.61 2.38
C ASP A 178 12.92 -4.71 1.34
N SER A 179 13.26 -4.85 0.07
CA SER A 179 12.76 -3.99 -1.02
C SER A 179 12.89 -4.66 -2.38
N ASP A 180 12.05 -4.26 -3.34
CA ASP A 180 12.11 -4.74 -4.73
C ASP A 180 13.44 -4.43 -5.45
N TYR A 181 14.05 -3.27 -5.17
CA TYR A 181 15.31 -2.84 -5.80
C TYR A 181 16.56 -3.48 -5.17
N ASN A 182 16.46 -3.96 -3.92
CA ASN A 182 17.53 -4.65 -3.22
C ASN A 182 16.91 -5.79 -2.39
N PRO A 183 16.51 -6.89 -3.05
CA PRO A 183 15.78 -7.98 -2.41
C PRO A 183 16.74 -8.88 -1.64
N LYS A 184 16.45 -9.06 -0.35
CA LYS A 184 17.15 -10.02 0.52
C LYS A 184 16.56 -11.43 0.44
N PHE A 185 15.27 -11.53 0.14
CA PHE A 185 14.53 -12.80 0.16
C PHE A 185 13.93 -13.11 -1.22
N ILE A 186 14.67 -13.89 -2.01
CA ILE A 186 14.22 -14.43 -3.29
C ILE A 186 13.72 -15.86 -3.05
N LEU A 187 12.44 -16.11 -3.30
CA LEU A 187 11.81 -17.41 -3.07
C LEU A 187 12.00 -18.38 -4.23
N TYR A 188 12.05 -17.82 -5.45
CA TYR A 188 12.19 -18.59 -6.66
C TYR A 188 12.89 -17.77 -7.73
N THR A 189 13.77 -18.42 -8.48
CA THR A 189 14.34 -17.92 -9.73
C THR A 189 14.29 -19.06 -10.74
N LEU A 190 13.73 -18.82 -11.93
CA LEU A 190 13.86 -19.78 -13.02
C LEU A 190 15.33 -19.74 -13.46
N LYS A 191 16.01 -20.89 -13.43
CA LYS A 191 17.34 -21.02 -14.00
C LYS A 191 17.14 -21.16 -15.51
N THR A 192 17.42 -20.11 -16.28
CA THR A 192 17.57 -20.26 -17.73
C THR A 192 18.91 -20.95 -17.95
N ASP A 193 18.87 -22.23 -18.33
CA ASP A 193 20.07 -22.97 -18.68
C ASP A 193 20.73 -22.31 -19.91
N ASN A 194 21.91 -21.72 -19.71
CA ASN A 194 22.79 -21.21 -20.76
C ASN A 194 23.44 -22.37 -21.54
N HIS A 195 22.67 -23.36 -22.00
CA HIS A 195 23.20 -24.48 -22.77
C HIS A 195 23.38 -24.18 -24.27
N THR A 196 22.98 -23.00 -24.74
CA THR A 196 23.05 -22.63 -26.17
C THR A 196 24.37 -21.97 -26.57
N ASP A 197 25.16 -21.43 -25.64
CA ASP A 197 26.40 -20.72 -25.97
C ASP A 197 27.64 -21.61 -26.05
N GLN A 198 27.58 -22.85 -25.52
CA GLN A 198 28.70 -23.78 -25.62
C GLN A 198 28.74 -24.56 -26.95
N VAL A 199 27.63 -24.64 -27.69
CA VAL A 199 27.58 -25.35 -28.97
C VAL A 199 28.19 -24.51 -30.10
N LEU A 200 28.03 -23.18 -30.05
CA LEU A 200 28.58 -22.27 -31.07
C LEU A 200 30.08 -21.98 -30.91
N SER A 201 30.68 -22.28 -29.75
CA SER A 201 32.14 -22.12 -29.54
C SER A 201 32.98 -23.32 -30.00
N LYS A 202 32.34 -24.44 -30.36
CA LYS A 202 33.03 -25.67 -30.82
C LYS A 202 32.97 -25.88 -32.33
N THR A 203 32.41 -24.93 -33.08
CA THR A 203 32.24 -25.02 -34.55
C THR A 203 33.00 -23.96 -35.33
N ASN A 204 33.95 -23.23 -34.73
CA ASN A 204 34.87 -22.33 -35.43
C ASN A 204 36.32 -22.76 -35.25
#